data_AF-A0A3S5CUP8-F1
#
_entry.id   AF-A0A3S5CUP8-F1
#
_cell.length_a   1.000
_cell.length_b   1.000
_cell.length_c   1.000
_cell.angle_alpha   90.00
_cell.angle_beta   90.00
_cell.angle_gamma   90.00
#
_symmetry.space_group_name_H-M   'P 1'
#
loop_
_entity.id
_entity.type
_entity.pdbx_description
1 polymer ?
#
loop_
_entity_poly.entity_id
_entity_poly.type
_entity_poly.pdbx_seq_one_letter_code
_entity_poly.pdbx_strand_id
1 'polypeptide(L)' 'MVDIMTKTTVYHNGTVRWVPPAIYKSSCQIDVEFFPFDIQACSMKFGSWSYNGKEENSSNLMS' A
#
# COMPACT_ATOMS: atom_id res chain seq x y z
N MET A 1 -13.41 -18.06 6.27
CA MET A 1 -12.55 -16.93 6.71
C MET A 1 -11.28 -17.01 5.88
N VAL A 2 -10.94 -15.96 5.14
CA VAL A 2 -9.65 -15.90 4.42
C VAL A 2 -8.62 -15.39 5.41
N ASP A 3 -7.57 -16.16 5.67
CA ASP A 3 -6.44 -15.72 6.48
C ASP A 3 -5.42 -15.02 5.58
N ILE A 4 -5.15 -13.75 5.86
CA ILE A 4 -4.19 -12.91 5.12
C ILE A 4 -2.91 -12.66 5.92
N MET A 5 -2.82 -13.20 7.15
CA MET A 5 -1.61 -13.11 7.96
C MET A 5 -0.55 -14.06 7.42
N THR A 6 0.68 -13.56 7.29
CA THR A 6 1.79 -14.35 6.75
C THR A 6 3.04 -14.22 7.61
N LYS A 7 3.90 -15.23 7.50
CA LYS A 7 5.18 -15.29 8.21
C LYS A 7 6.10 -14.15 7.76
N THR A 8 6.89 -13.65 8.70
CA THR A 8 7.95 -12.66 8.45
C THR A 8 9.32 -13.34 8.42
N THR A 9 10.28 -12.73 7.73
CA THR A 9 11.69 -13.18 7.71
C THR A 9 12.52 -12.25 8.60
N VAL A 10 13.26 -12.82 9.54
CA VAL A 10 14.16 -12.08 10.43
C VAL A 10 15.60 -12.45 10.10
N TYR A 11 16.44 -11.45 9.87
CA TYR A 11 17.86 -11.61 9.56
C TYR A 11 18.72 -11.45 10.82
N HIS A 12 19.91 -12.07 10.81
CA HIS A 12 20.82 -12.07 11.97
C HIS A 12 21.32 -10.66 12.37
N ASN A 13 21.26 -9.68 11.47
CA ASN A 13 21.63 -8.29 11.71
C ASN A 13 20.48 -7.44 12.29
N GLY A 14 19.34 -8.06 12.61
CA GLY A 14 18.15 -7.38 13.16
C GLY A 14 17.19 -6.81 12.12
N THR A 15 17.46 -6.95 10.81
CA THR A 15 16.51 -6.55 9.77
C THR A 15 15.32 -7.51 9.73
N VAL A 16 14.11 -6.96 9.57
CA VAL A 16 12.86 -7.73 9.43
C VAL A 16 12.24 -7.42 8.07
N ARG A 17 11.86 -8.45 7.32
CA ARG A 17 11.17 -8.33 6.04
C ARG A 17 9.81 -9.02 6.10
N TRP A 18 8.75 -8.26 5.88
CA TRP A 18 7.37 -8.73 5.91
C TRP A 18 6.62 -8.28 4.66
N VAL A 19 6.09 -9.25 3.90
CA VAL A 19 5.39 -8.99 2.64
C VAL A 19 4.05 -9.73 2.67
N PRO A 20 2.99 -9.14 3.24
CA PRO A 20 1.69 -9.78 3.33
C PRO A 20 0.94 -9.74 1.98
N PRO A 21 0.11 -10.76 1.68
CA PRO A 21 -0.84 -10.69 0.59
C PRO A 21 -1.96 -9.72 0.95
N ALA A 22 -2.30 -8.81 0.04
CA ALA A 22 -3.36 -7.83 0.25
C ALA A 22 -4.14 -7.56 -1.04
N ILE A 23 -5.44 -7.30 -0.88
CA ILE A 23 -6.32 -6.82 -1.95
C ILE A 23 -6.67 -5.37 -1.64
N TYR A 24 -6.15 -4.45 -2.43
CA TYR A 24 -6.42 -3.02 -2.26
C TYR A 24 -7.53 -2.57 -3.20
N LYS A 25 -8.49 -1.81 -2.66
CA LYS A 25 -9.53 -1.14 -3.43
C LYS A 25 -9.42 0.36 -3.19
N SER A 26 -8.97 1.09 -4.19
CA SER A 26 -8.92 2.56 -4.16
C SER A 26 -10.17 3.17 -4.77
N SER A 27 -10.56 4.35 -4.28
CA SER A 27 -11.52 5.21 -4.95
C SER A 27 -10.76 6.29 -5.72
N CYS A 28 -11.05 6.46 -7.01
CA CYS A 28 -10.52 7.54 -7.84
C CYS A 28 -11.62 8.08 -8.76
N GLN A 29 -11.45 9.33 -9.19
CA GLN A 29 -12.32 9.97 -10.16
C GLN A 29 -12.00 9.45 -11.56
N ILE A 30 -13.03 9.11 -12.33
CA ILE A 30 -12.92 8.65 -13.70
C ILE A 30 -13.37 9.78 -14.63
N ASP A 31 -12.53 10.13 -15.59
CA ASP A 31 -12.85 11.10 -16.63
C ASP A 31 -13.24 10.37 -17.92
N VAL A 32 -14.47 10.59 -18.40
CA VAL A 32 -15.06 9.87 -19.54
C VAL A 32 -15.21 10.73 -20.79
N GLU A 33 -14.51 11.87 -20.85
CA GLU A 33 -14.60 12.83 -21.96
C GLU A 33 -14.29 12.22 -23.33
N PHE A 34 -13.33 11.28 -23.41
CA PHE A 34 -12.82 10.71 -24.66
C PHE A 34 -13.07 9.21 -24.85
N PHE A 35 -14.12 8.66 -24.22
CA PHE A 35 -14.43 7.24 -24.31
C PHE A 35 -14.50 6.73 -25.78
N PRO A 36 -13.87 5.59 -26.15
CA PRO A 36 -13.18 4.61 -25.29
C PRO A 36 -11.65 4.82 -25.16
N PHE A 37 -11.13 5.99 -25.53
CA PHE A 37 -9.69 6.30 -25.57
C PHE A 37 -9.23 7.28 -24.47
N ASP A 38 -9.99 7.35 -23.38
CA ASP A 38 -9.69 8.14 -22.19
C ASP A 38 -8.51 7.58 -21.39
N ILE A 39 -7.84 8.47 -20.62
CA ILE A 39 -6.70 8.13 -19.76
C ILE A 39 -7.14 8.24 -18.30
N GLN A 40 -6.86 7.20 -17.51
CA GLN A 40 -7.20 7.18 -16.08
C GLN A 40 -5.96 7.26 -15.20
N ALA A 41 -5.91 8.26 -14.32
CA ALA A 41 -4.83 8.47 -13.35
C ALA A 41 -5.34 8.29 -11.91
N CYS A 42 -5.09 7.11 -11.33
CA CYS A 42 -5.52 6.77 -9.97
C CYS A 42 -4.33 6.66 -9.02
N SER A 43 -4.42 7.32 -7.87
CA SER A 43 -3.39 7.28 -6.83
C SER A 43 -3.83 6.45 -5.62
N MET A 44 -2.89 5.73 -5.00
CA MET A 44 -3.07 5.09 -3.70
C MET A 44 -2.21 5.80 -2.66
N LYS A 45 -2.77 5.99 -1.46
CA LYS A 45 -2.05 6.56 -0.31
C LYS A 45 -1.88 5.48 0.75
N PHE A 46 -0.64 5.22 1.13
CA PHE A 46 -0.29 4.31 2.22
C PHE A 46 0.22 5.14 3.40
N GLY A 47 -0.24 4.81 4.60
CA GLY A 47 0.10 5.49 5.86
C GLY A 47 -0.13 4.51 7.01
N SER A 48 0.55 4.65 8.15
CA SER A 48 0.05 3.95 9.33
C SER A 48 -1.17 4.65 9.91
N TRP A 49 -1.94 3.90 10.67
CA TRP A 49 -3.07 4.42 11.42
C TRP A 49 -2.65 5.04 12.76
N SER A 50 -1.57 4.53 13.35
CA SER A 50 -1.23 4.75 14.76
C SER A 50 -0.16 5.81 14.98
N TYR A 51 0.64 6.14 13.97
CA TYR A 51 1.71 7.12 14.06
C TYR A 51 1.35 8.37 13.26
N ASN A 52 1.72 9.54 13.80
CA ASN A 52 1.57 10.79 13.08
C ASN A 52 2.75 10.98 12.11
N GLY A 53 2.56 11.78 11.06
CA GLY A 53 3.59 12.01 10.03
C GLY A 53 4.89 12.68 10.50
N LYS A 54 5.04 12.98 11.81
CA LYS A 54 6.31 13.42 12.43
C LYS A 54 7.08 12.27 13.06
N GLU A 55 6.38 11.23 13.50
CA GLU A 55 6.92 10.00 14.06
C GLU A 55 7.21 8.96 12.97
N GLU A 56 6.57 9.11 11.80
CA GLU A 56 6.79 8.25 10.64
C GLU A 56 7.91 8.78 9.75
N ASN A 57 8.91 7.94 9.49
CA ASN A 57 9.85 8.16 8.40
C ASN A 57 9.23 7.53 7.13
N SER A 58 8.90 8.34 6.13
CA SER A 58 8.17 7.94 4.91
C SER A 58 8.91 6.97 3.98
N SER A 59 9.83 6.14 4.50
CA SER A 59 10.47 5.06 3.75
C SER A 59 9.41 3.99 3.41
N ASN A 60 8.72 4.19 2.29
CA ASN A 60 7.88 3.26 1.55
C ASN A 60 7.24 2.16 2.41
N LEU A 61 6.01 2.43 2.87
CA LEU A 61 5.12 1.49 3.58
C LEU A 61 4.72 0.23 2.76
N MET A 62 5.39 0.00 1.62
CA MET A 62 5.21 -1.12 0.69
C MET A 62 6.51 -1.92 0.49
N SER A 63 7.55 -1.68 1.30
CA SER A 63 8.85 -2.41 1.25
C SER A 63 8.88 -3.59 2.21
#